data_AF-A0A836JK88-F1
#
_entry.id   AF-A0A836JK88-F1
#
_cell.length_a   1.000
_cell.length_b   1.000
_cell.length_c   1.000
_cell.angle_alpha   90.00
_cell.angle_beta   90.00
_cell.angle_gamma   90.00
#
_symmetry.space_group_name_H-M   'P 1'
#
loop_
_entity.id
_entity.type
_entity.pdbx_description
1 polymer ?
#
loop_
_entity_poly.entity_id
_entity_poly.type
_entity_poly.pdbx_seq_one_letter_code
_entity_poly.pdbx_strand_id
1 'polypeptide(L)'
;MQVYLNWYSVYSISCKSNPMKVKEIQNNLCSVITQRKVEQINSTQLPTHNTTYKFWHCEKCQSYMCKPTQHCVFCKKCFHFKDHHCFFLGACILRQNMGNFILFCFYTSLTCLYSLCVLGPYMYENINHIVKNDADYFNIFLNFGFPIALARLLRSRDSSSILLVTIFDTLMSILCICLVFGIWKLHSCLTGKQRYVNVTGRQNLKEIFGSYGLSNIIFPYNGLVGTRDINGKYELKEV
;
A
#
# COMPACT_ATOMS: atom_id res chain seq x y z
N MET A 1 -13.24 11.37 -0.10
CA MET A 1 -12.06 12.23 0.12
C MET A 1 -10.83 11.43 0.56
N GLN A 2 -10.86 10.73 1.70
CA GLN A 2 -9.65 10.09 2.26
C GLN A 2 -9.00 9.03 1.36
N VAL A 3 -9.80 8.22 0.65
CA VAL A 3 -9.28 7.24 -0.34
C VAL A 3 -8.38 7.91 -1.37
N TYR A 4 -8.82 9.05 -1.91
CA TYR A 4 -8.07 9.84 -2.90
C TYR A 4 -6.78 10.40 -2.30
N LEU A 5 -6.82 10.96 -1.10
CA LEU A 5 -5.64 11.52 -0.43
C LEU A 5 -4.57 10.46 -0.18
N ASN A 6 -4.98 9.27 0.27
CA ASN A 6 -4.07 8.14 0.48
C ASN A 6 -3.47 7.66 -0.84
N TRP A 7 -4.28 7.53 -1.89
CA TRP A 7 -3.81 7.19 -3.24
C TRP A 7 -2.80 8.21 -3.77
N TYR A 8 -3.14 9.51 -3.68
CA TYR A 8 -2.29 10.61 -4.13
C TYR A 8 -0.95 10.63 -3.36
N SER A 9 -0.99 10.37 -2.06
CA SER A 9 0.21 10.26 -1.22
C SER A 9 1.09 9.09 -1.65
N VAL A 10 0.51 7.91 -1.90
CA VAL A 10 1.26 6.75 -2.43
C VAL A 10 1.93 7.10 -3.76
N TYR A 11 1.17 7.69 -4.68
CA TYR A 11 1.63 8.06 -6.01
C TYR A 11 2.75 9.11 -5.96
N SER A 12 2.50 10.22 -5.26
CA SER A 12 3.46 11.34 -5.11
C SER A 12 4.77 10.89 -4.48
N ILE A 13 4.71 10.08 -3.41
CA ILE A 13 5.91 9.52 -2.77
C ILE A 13 6.63 8.57 -3.72
N SER A 14 5.91 7.73 -4.47
CA SER A 14 6.53 6.84 -5.46
C SER A 14 7.27 7.64 -6.54
N CYS A 15 6.65 8.68 -7.11
CA CYS A 15 7.29 9.52 -8.13
C CYS A 15 8.54 10.23 -7.60
N LYS A 16 8.44 10.85 -6.42
CA LYS A 16 9.53 11.65 -5.80
C LYS A 16 10.66 10.80 -5.22
N SER A 17 10.40 9.54 -4.87
CA SER A 17 11.41 8.68 -4.23
C SER A 17 12.63 8.48 -5.10
N ASN A 18 13.84 8.69 -4.58
CA ASN A 18 15.07 8.41 -5.30
C ASN A 18 15.76 7.16 -4.74
N PRO A 19 16.42 6.35 -5.58
CA PRO A 19 17.25 5.26 -5.09
C PRO A 19 18.49 5.83 -4.39
N MET A 20 18.90 5.19 -3.28
CA MET A 20 20.19 5.50 -2.66
C MET A 20 21.32 5.14 -3.63
N LYS A 21 22.12 6.13 -4.02
CA LYS A 21 23.31 5.92 -4.87
C LYS A 21 24.53 5.60 -4.00
N VAL A 22 25.46 4.82 -4.54
CA VAL A 22 26.71 4.42 -3.83
C VAL A 22 27.53 5.62 -3.35
N LYS A 23 27.63 6.69 -4.15
CA LYS A 23 28.37 7.93 -3.77
C LYS A 23 27.82 8.57 -2.50
N GLU A 24 26.50 8.50 -2.32
CA GLU A 24 25.79 9.09 -1.18
C GLU A 24 26.01 8.25 0.09
N ILE A 25 26.03 6.92 -0.05
CA ILE A 25 26.42 5.99 1.02
C ILE A 25 27.86 6.24 1.46
N GLN A 26 28.80 6.43 0.51
CA GLN A 26 30.21 6.64 0.81
C GLN A 26 30.45 7.98 1.53
N ASN A 27 29.73 9.04 1.15
CA ASN A 27 29.75 10.32 1.85
C ASN A 27 29.10 10.24 3.24
N ASN A 28 28.00 9.50 3.38
CA ASN A 28 27.34 9.29 4.67
C ASN A 28 28.14 8.38 5.62
N LEU A 29 28.81 7.35 5.10
CA LEU A 29 29.77 6.57 5.88
C LEU A 29 30.96 7.44 6.29
N CYS A 30 31.47 8.28 5.40
CA CYS A 30 32.57 9.19 5.71
C CYS A 30 32.15 10.24 6.77
N SER A 31 30.94 10.78 6.69
CA SER A 31 30.42 11.72 7.70
C SER A 31 30.14 11.05 9.04
N VAL A 32 29.60 9.83 9.06
CA VAL A 32 29.41 9.02 10.28
C VAL A 32 30.76 8.61 10.89
N ILE A 33 31.77 8.26 10.08
CA ILE A 33 33.12 7.98 10.57
C ILE A 33 33.77 9.25 11.12
N THR A 34 33.60 10.39 10.45
CA THR A 34 34.12 11.70 10.92
C THR A 34 33.46 12.13 12.23
N GLN A 35 32.14 11.92 12.39
CA GLN A 35 31.43 12.16 13.66
C GLN A 35 31.88 11.20 14.76
N ARG A 36 32.04 9.90 14.46
CA ARG A 36 32.54 8.90 15.42
C ARG A 36 33.97 9.15 15.87
N LYS A 37 34.82 9.74 15.03
CA LYS A 37 36.20 10.09 15.39
C LYS A 37 36.26 11.21 16.44
N VAL A 38 35.20 12.01 16.59
CA VAL A 38 35.07 13.05 17.64
C VAL A 38 34.53 12.45 18.95
N GLU A 39 33.69 11.42 18.89
CA GLU A 39 33.11 10.77 20.09
C GLU A 39 33.99 9.65 20.69
N GLN A 40 34.94 9.09 19.94
CA GLN A 40 35.78 7.95 20.39
C GLN A 40 36.87 8.27 21.42
N ILE A 41 36.94 9.49 21.98
CA ILE A 41 37.85 9.77 23.10
C ILE A 41 37.32 9.21 24.43
N ASN A 42 36.02 8.93 24.57
CA ASN A 42 35.46 8.45 25.84
C ASN A 42 34.70 7.13 25.71
N SER A 43 35.26 6.10 26.37
CA SER A 43 34.59 4.90 26.93
C SER A 43 34.05 3.80 25.99
N THR A 44 34.83 2.71 25.94
CA THR A 44 34.48 1.29 26.17
C THR A 44 33.11 0.73 25.72
N GLN A 45 33.18 -0.12 24.69
CA GLN A 45 32.32 -1.28 24.33
C GLN A 45 30.81 -1.08 24.07
N LEU A 46 30.39 -1.23 22.80
CA LEU A 46 29.04 -1.65 22.36
C LEU A 46 29.08 -2.25 20.92
N PRO A 47 28.08 -3.10 20.54
CA PRO A 47 28.25 -4.21 19.61
C PRO A 47 28.37 -3.79 18.13
N THR A 48 29.29 -4.44 17.43
CA THR A 48 29.55 -4.28 15.99
C THR A 48 28.43 -4.90 15.15
N HIS A 49 27.36 -4.15 14.89
CA HIS A 49 26.43 -4.50 13.81
C HIS A 49 27.12 -4.18 12.46
N ASN A 50 28.02 -5.06 12.01
CA ASN A 50 28.64 -5.02 10.69
C ASN A 50 27.59 -5.31 9.61
N THR A 51 26.78 -4.32 9.24
CA THR A 51 25.92 -4.41 8.06
C THR A 51 26.78 -4.34 6.82
N THR A 52 27.18 -5.50 6.30
CA THR A 52 27.84 -5.61 4.99
C THR A 52 26.85 -5.19 3.90
N TYR A 53 26.96 -3.94 3.47
CA TYR A 53 26.16 -3.42 2.36
C TYR A 53 26.49 -4.20 1.08
N LYS A 54 25.55 -5.02 0.60
CA LYS A 54 25.69 -5.74 -0.67
C LYS A 54 25.28 -4.81 -1.81
N PHE A 55 26.20 -4.58 -2.75
CA PHE A 55 25.95 -3.77 -3.94
C PHE A 55 25.62 -4.63 -5.14
N TRP A 56 24.86 -4.09 -6.09
CA TRP A 56 24.60 -4.72 -7.39
C TRP A 56 24.44 -3.64 -8.47
N HIS A 57 24.74 -3.98 -9.72
CA HIS A 57 24.62 -3.06 -10.84
C HIS A 57 23.26 -3.22 -11.53
N CYS A 58 22.50 -2.13 -11.68
CA CYS A 58 21.28 -2.14 -12.47
C CYS A 58 21.57 -1.73 -13.91
N GLU A 59 21.55 -2.69 -14.83
CA GLU A 59 21.78 -2.46 -16.26
C GLU A 59 20.77 -1.46 -16.87
N LYS A 60 19.50 -1.50 -16.45
CA LYS A 60 18.47 -0.60 -16.99
C LYS A 60 18.67 0.86 -16.58
N CYS A 61 19.24 1.10 -15.40
CA CYS A 61 19.50 2.44 -14.88
C CYS A 61 20.98 2.84 -15.00
N GLN A 62 21.84 1.95 -15.51
CA GLN A 62 23.29 2.14 -15.66
C GLN A 62 23.96 2.65 -14.38
N SER A 63 23.60 2.07 -13.24
CA SER A 63 24.01 2.58 -11.93
C SER A 63 24.18 1.47 -10.90
N TYR A 64 25.21 1.58 -10.07
CA TYR A 64 25.39 0.71 -8.90
C TYR A 64 24.42 1.11 -7.79
N MET A 65 23.76 0.10 -7.22
CA MET A 65 22.71 0.25 -6.22
C MET A 65 23.02 -0.62 -5.00
N CYS A 66 22.68 -0.13 -3.81
CA CYS A 66 22.76 -0.94 -2.59
C CYS A 66 21.51 -1.81 -2.44
N LYS A 67 21.66 -3.07 -2.02
CA LYS A 67 20.53 -3.87 -1.54
C LYS A 67 19.89 -3.19 -0.32
N PRO A 68 18.55 -3.21 -0.18
CA PRO A 68 17.57 -3.98 -0.96
C PRO A 68 16.91 -3.20 -2.12
N THR A 69 17.61 -2.25 -2.76
CA THR A 69 17.09 -1.55 -3.95
C THR A 69 16.70 -2.52 -5.06
N GLN A 70 15.55 -2.27 -5.69
CA GLN A 70 15.04 -3.06 -6.81
C GLN A 70 14.56 -2.16 -7.94
N HIS A 71 14.84 -2.58 -9.18
CA HIS A 71 14.28 -1.94 -10.35
C HIS A 71 12.79 -2.29 -10.51
N CYS A 72 11.97 -1.32 -10.89
CA CYS A 72 10.61 -1.54 -11.34
C CYS A 72 10.55 -1.34 -12.86
N VAL A 73 10.13 -2.38 -13.58
CA VAL A 73 10.03 -2.36 -15.04
C VAL A 73 8.94 -1.38 -15.49
N PHE A 74 7.81 -1.34 -14.78
CA PHE A 74 6.67 -0.47 -15.11
C PHE A 74 7.01 1.01 -14.90
N CYS A 75 7.63 1.36 -13.76
CA CYS A 75 8.04 2.73 -13.48
C CYS A 75 9.39 3.11 -14.11
N LYS A 76 10.10 2.17 -14.74
CA LYS A 76 11.46 2.32 -15.29
C LYS A 76 12.46 2.99 -14.34
N LYS A 77 12.33 2.69 -13.04
CA LYS A 77 13.05 3.36 -11.95
C LYS A 77 13.44 2.37 -10.86
N CYS A 78 14.60 2.60 -10.25
CA CYS A 78 15.05 1.86 -9.07
C CYS A 78 14.48 2.49 -7.79
N PHE A 79 13.97 1.63 -6.91
CA PHE A 79 13.38 2.03 -5.64
C PHE A 79 14.06 1.32 -4.48
N HIS A 80 14.39 2.08 -3.43
CA HIS A 80 14.88 1.54 -2.17
C HIS A 80 13.73 0.99 -1.33
N PHE A 81 13.93 -0.15 -0.66
CA PHE A 81 12.89 -0.87 0.10
C PHE A 81 11.56 -1.04 -0.66
N LYS A 82 11.65 -1.44 -1.94
CA LYS A 82 10.48 -1.74 -2.77
C LYS A 82 9.80 -3.01 -2.29
N ASP A 83 8.47 -2.98 -2.13
CA ASP A 83 7.66 -4.17 -1.89
C ASP A 83 7.12 -4.72 -3.23
N HIS A 84 6.26 -3.95 -3.90
CA HIS A 84 5.69 -4.31 -5.20
C HIS A 84 5.29 -3.07 -6.03
N HIS A 85 5.00 -3.27 -7.31
CA HIS A 85 4.29 -2.28 -8.11
C HIS A 85 2.81 -2.65 -8.08
N CYS A 86 1.96 -1.73 -7.63
CA CYS A 86 0.53 -1.96 -7.59
C CYS A 86 -0.11 -1.39 -8.85
N PHE A 87 -0.63 -2.26 -9.71
CA PHE A 87 -1.30 -1.86 -10.96
C PHE A 87 -2.53 -0.98 -10.71
N PHE A 88 -3.28 -1.27 -9.65
CA PHE A 88 -4.48 -0.51 -9.29
C PHE A 88 -4.18 0.95 -8.88
N LEU A 89 -3.05 1.18 -8.22
CA LEU A 89 -2.63 2.55 -7.86
C LEU A 89 -1.76 3.21 -8.93
N GLY A 90 -1.26 2.46 -9.90
CA GLY A 90 -0.30 2.96 -10.89
C GLY A 90 1.05 3.38 -10.29
N ALA A 91 1.40 2.87 -9.10
CA ALA A 91 2.54 3.33 -8.32
C ALA A 91 3.29 2.19 -7.64
N CYS A 92 4.57 2.41 -7.30
CA CYS A 92 5.33 1.49 -6.47
C CYS A 92 5.04 1.69 -4.99
N ILE A 93 4.78 0.57 -4.31
CA ILE A 93 4.64 0.49 -2.86
C ILE A 93 6.02 0.24 -2.26
N LEU A 94 6.40 1.12 -1.36
CA LEU A 94 7.70 1.26 -0.72
C LEU A 94 7.50 1.21 0.80
N ARG A 95 8.56 0.94 1.54
CA ARG A 95 8.52 1.03 3.01
C ARG A 95 8.01 2.39 3.51
N GLN A 96 8.37 3.47 2.82
CA GLN A 96 8.02 4.85 3.21
C GLN A 96 6.56 5.22 2.98
N ASN A 97 5.89 4.67 1.95
CA ASN A 97 4.46 4.93 1.67
C ASN A 97 3.56 3.73 2.03
N MET A 98 4.10 2.73 2.76
CA MET A 98 3.36 1.53 3.18
C MET A 98 2.13 1.88 4.04
N GLY A 99 2.26 2.85 4.94
CA GLY A 99 1.14 3.32 5.77
C GLY A 99 0.00 3.86 4.92
N ASN A 100 0.29 4.70 3.93
CA ASN A 100 -0.71 5.26 3.02
C ASN A 100 -1.39 4.17 2.18
N PHE A 101 -0.64 3.13 1.78
CA PHE A 101 -1.20 1.98 1.08
C PHE A 101 -2.19 1.19 1.96
N ILE A 102 -1.83 0.90 3.22
CA ILE A 102 -2.72 0.21 4.16
C ILE A 102 -3.97 1.05 4.44
N LEU A 103 -3.82 2.37 4.64
CA LEU A 103 -4.96 3.27 4.82
C LEU A 103 -5.84 3.35 3.56
N PHE A 104 -5.25 3.35 2.36
CA PHE A 104 -6.01 3.27 1.11
C PHE A 104 -6.92 2.02 1.09
N CYS A 105 -6.38 0.84 1.41
CA CYS A 105 -7.18 -0.39 1.49
C CYS A 105 -8.28 -0.30 2.56
N PHE A 106 -7.97 0.23 3.74
CA PHE A 106 -8.94 0.37 4.83
C PHE A 106 -10.10 1.32 4.48
N TYR A 107 -9.80 2.54 4.01
CA TYR A 107 -10.83 3.51 3.66
C TYR A 107 -11.63 3.12 2.40
N THR A 108 -11.01 2.39 1.46
CA THR A 108 -11.74 1.81 0.31
C THR A 108 -12.74 0.78 0.81
N SER A 109 -12.32 -0.10 1.72
CA SER A 109 -13.21 -1.07 2.36
C SER A 109 -14.37 -0.39 3.08
N LEU A 110 -14.11 0.65 3.87
CA LEU A 110 -15.15 1.40 4.57
C LEU A 110 -16.13 2.08 3.59
N THR A 111 -15.61 2.61 2.49
CA THR A 111 -16.45 3.23 1.44
C THR A 111 -17.33 2.18 0.76
N CYS A 112 -16.79 1.02 0.40
CA CYS A 112 -17.56 -0.09 -0.16
C CYS A 112 -18.62 -0.58 0.82
N LEU A 113 -18.27 -0.75 2.11
CA LEU A 113 -19.22 -1.14 3.15
C LEU A 113 -20.38 -0.13 3.28
N TYR A 114 -20.07 1.16 3.31
CA TYR A 114 -21.08 2.22 3.34
C TYR A 114 -22.00 2.16 2.11
N SER A 115 -21.43 2.05 0.91
CA SER A 115 -22.20 1.92 -0.33
C SER A 115 -23.09 0.67 -0.32
N LEU A 116 -22.61 -0.46 0.21
CA LEU A 116 -23.38 -1.69 0.35
C LEU A 116 -24.52 -1.56 1.36
N CYS A 117 -24.31 -0.87 2.49
CA CYS A 117 -25.38 -0.57 3.44
C CYS A 117 -26.49 0.29 2.84
N VAL A 118 -26.12 1.25 1.97
CA VAL A 118 -27.09 2.08 1.25
C VAL A 118 -27.79 1.28 0.15
N LEU A 119 -27.06 0.46 -0.61
CA LEU A 119 -27.57 -0.29 -1.76
C LEU A 119 -28.39 -1.53 -1.38
N GLY A 120 -28.04 -2.17 -0.27
CA GLY A 120 -28.59 -3.44 0.18
C GLY A 120 -30.12 -3.44 0.30
N PRO A 121 -30.76 -2.44 0.95
CA PRO A 121 -32.22 -2.34 1.03
C PRO A 121 -32.88 -2.23 -0.35
N TYR A 122 -32.36 -1.35 -1.23
CA TYR A 122 -32.88 -1.22 -2.61
C TYR A 122 -32.73 -2.53 -3.39
N MET A 123 -31.60 -3.23 -3.22
CA MET A 123 -31.38 -4.52 -3.86
C MET A 123 -32.36 -5.57 -3.34
N TYR A 124 -32.60 -5.64 -2.02
CA TYR A 124 -33.51 -6.60 -1.42
C TYR A 124 -34.94 -6.44 -1.93
N GLU A 125 -35.45 -5.20 -2.01
CA GLU A 125 -36.77 -4.92 -2.57
C GLU A 125 -36.89 -5.34 -4.04
N ASN A 126 -35.89 -5.00 -4.87
CA ASN A 126 -35.87 -5.34 -6.29
C ASN A 126 -35.74 -6.85 -6.54
N ILE A 127 -34.91 -7.54 -5.76
CA ILE A 127 -34.72 -8.99 -5.88
C ILE A 127 -35.98 -9.74 -5.45
N ASN A 128 -36.66 -9.33 -4.39
CA ASN A 128 -37.91 -9.98 -3.95
C ASN A 128 -39.03 -9.92 -5.00
N HIS A 129 -39.04 -8.89 -5.84
CA HIS A 129 -39.95 -8.80 -6.98
C HIS A 129 -39.60 -9.78 -8.11
N ILE A 130 -38.31 -10.03 -8.36
CA ILE A 130 -37.83 -10.91 -9.44
C ILE A 130 -37.88 -12.39 -9.02
N VAL A 131 -37.46 -12.69 -7.79
CA VAL A 131 -37.38 -14.07 -7.25
C VAL A 131 -38.75 -14.71 -7.05
N LYS A 132 -39.83 -13.92 -6.90
CA LYS A 132 -41.20 -14.46 -6.83
C LYS A 132 -41.68 -15.09 -8.14
N ASN A 133 -41.05 -14.78 -9.28
CA ASN A 133 -41.52 -15.23 -10.60
C ASN A 133 -40.71 -16.40 -11.19
N ASP A 134 -39.42 -16.55 -10.87
CA ASP A 134 -38.55 -17.59 -11.44
C ASP A 134 -37.88 -18.45 -10.36
N ALA A 135 -38.34 -19.70 -10.23
CA ALA A 135 -37.83 -20.66 -9.25
C ALA A 135 -36.65 -21.47 -9.82
N ASP A 136 -35.49 -20.83 -9.97
CA ASP A 136 -34.20 -21.53 -10.13
C ASP A 136 -33.14 -20.88 -9.22
N TYR A 137 -33.04 -21.36 -7.98
CA TYR A 137 -32.04 -20.92 -7.00
C TYR A 137 -30.61 -20.94 -7.54
N PHE A 138 -30.30 -21.86 -8.46
CA PHE A 138 -29.00 -21.94 -9.12
C PHE A 138 -28.73 -20.73 -10.03
N ASN A 139 -29.74 -20.25 -10.78
CA ASN A 139 -29.63 -19.06 -11.62
C ASN A 139 -29.44 -17.78 -10.81
N ILE A 140 -30.05 -17.71 -9.61
CA ILE A 140 -29.86 -16.63 -8.63
C ILE A 140 -28.45 -16.69 -8.06
N PHE A 141 -27.96 -17.86 -7.63
CA PHE A 141 -26.60 -18.01 -7.11
C PHE A 141 -25.53 -17.61 -8.15
N LEU A 142 -25.69 -18.02 -9.40
CA LEU A 142 -24.79 -17.63 -10.49
C LEU A 142 -24.81 -16.11 -10.77
N ASN A 143 -25.90 -15.40 -10.46
CA ASN A 143 -25.95 -13.94 -10.58
C ASN A 143 -25.06 -13.23 -9.57
N PHE A 144 -24.73 -13.83 -8.43
CA PHE A 144 -23.81 -13.25 -7.42
C PHE A 144 -22.32 -13.53 -7.72
N GLY A 145 -22.03 -14.23 -8.83
CA GLY A 145 -20.67 -14.42 -9.31
C GLY A 145 -20.27 -13.27 -10.22
N PHE A 146 -19.35 -12.39 -9.78
CA PHE A 146 -18.93 -11.19 -10.51
C PHE A 146 -18.71 -11.38 -12.04
N PRO A 147 -17.95 -12.41 -12.51
CA PRO A 147 -17.76 -12.60 -13.96
C PRO A 147 -19.04 -12.92 -14.71
N ILE A 148 -19.96 -13.65 -14.07
CA ILE A 148 -21.24 -14.06 -14.65
C ILE A 148 -22.22 -12.88 -14.64
N ALA A 149 -22.28 -12.14 -13.53
CA ALA A 149 -23.08 -10.93 -13.40
C ALA A 149 -22.70 -9.89 -14.47
N LEU A 150 -21.38 -9.66 -14.63
CA LEU A 150 -20.84 -8.75 -15.64
C LEU A 150 -21.15 -9.22 -17.07
N ALA A 151 -20.96 -10.51 -17.38
CA ALA A 151 -21.28 -11.04 -18.70
C ALA A 151 -22.78 -10.95 -19.03
N ARG A 152 -23.65 -11.14 -18.03
CA ARG A 152 -25.11 -10.97 -18.17
C ARG A 152 -25.47 -9.51 -18.42
N LEU A 153 -24.86 -8.56 -17.70
CA LEU A 153 -25.05 -7.12 -17.93
C LEU A 153 -24.66 -6.70 -19.34
N LEU A 154 -23.51 -7.18 -19.84
CA LEU A 154 -23.03 -6.84 -21.19
C LEU A 154 -23.91 -7.40 -22.32
N ARG A 155 -24.72 -8.43 -22.03
CA ARG A 155 -25.60 -9.10 -23.01
C ARG A 155 -27.07 -8.68 -22.89
N SER A 156 -27.53 -8.24 -21.72
CA SER A 156 -28.95 -7.93 -21.49
C SER A 156 -29.34 -6.54 -22.01
N ARG A 157 -30.57 -6.44 -22.53
CA ARG A 157 -31.17 -5.19 -23.04
C ARG A 157 -32.06 -4.48 -21.99
N ASP A 158 -32.51 -5.21 -20.95
CA ASP A 158 -33.20 -4.69 -19.77
C ASP A 158 -32.22 -4.52 -18.61
N SER A 159 -31.89 -3.26 -18.30
CA SER A 159 -30.58 -2.94 -17.71
C SER A 159 -30.59 -2.66 -16.21
N SER A 160 -31.71 -2.22 -15.62
CA SER A 160 -31.68 -1.58 -14.29
C SER A 160 -31.41 -2.56 -13.14
N SER A 161 -32.13 -3.68 -13.08
CA SER A 161 -31.99 -4.66 -11.98
C SER A 161 -30.69 -5.46 -12.08
N ILE A 162 -30.28 -5.82 -13.29
CA ILE A 162 -29.00 -6.51 -13.54
C ILE A 162 -27.84 -5.57 -13.20
N LEU A 163 -27.91 -4.29 -13.59
CA LEU A 163 -26.92 -3.28 -13.20
C LEU A 163 -26.82 -3.18 -11.67
N LEU A 164 -27.94 -3.15 -10.96
CA LEU A 164 -27.96 -3.07 -9.49
C LEU A 164 -27.22 -4.26 -8.83
N VAL A 165 -27.50 -5.48 -9.29
CA VAL A 165 -26.84 -6.70 -8.81
C VAL A 165 -25.34 -6.66 -9.14
N THR A 166 -24.97 -6.26 -10.36
CA THR A 166 -23.56 -6.16 -10.73
C THR A 166 -22.80 -5.12 -9.90
N ILE A 167 -23.42 -3.98 -9.58
CA ILE A 167 -22.81 -2.96 -8.72
C ILE A 167 -22.63 -3.53 -7.32
N PHE A 168 -23.63 -4.22 -6.76
CA PHE A 168 -23.52 -4.86 -5.46
C PHE A 168 -22.36 -5.86 -5.40
N ASP A 169 -22.27 -6.76 -6.39
CA ASP A 169 -21.21 -7.78 -6.46
C ASP A 169 -19.81 -7.17 -6.63
N THR A 170 -19.69 -6.11 -7.44
CA THR A 170 -18.41 -5.41 -7.60
C THR A 170 -17.97 -4.79 -6.29
N LEU A 171 -18.88 -4.15 -5.54
CA LEU A 171 -18.61 -3.54 -4.25
C LEU A 171 -18.23 -4.57 -3.19
N MET A 172 -18.94 -5.70 -3.13
CA MET A 172 -18.60 -6.83 -2.24
C MET A 172 -17.22 -7.41 -2.57
N SER A 173 -16.91 -7.58 -3.86
CA SER A 173 -15.62 -8.11 -4.30
C SER A 173 -14.47 -7.17 -3.93
N ILE A 174 -14.62 -5.86 -4.17
CA ILE A 174 -13.63 -4.85 -3.82
C ILE A 174 -13.44 -4.80 -2.28
N LEU A 175 -14.54 -4.83 -1.52
CA LEU A 175 -14.51 -4.87 -0.05
C LEU A 175 -13.65 -6.04 0.47
N CYS A 176 -13.95 -7.26 0.01
CA CYS A 176 -13.23 -8.46 0.44
C CYS A 176 -11.76 -8.40 0.06
N ILE A 177 -11.43 -8.03 -1.18
CA ILE A 177 -10.05 -7.94 -1.65
C ILE A 177 -9.26 -6.90 -0.85
N CYS A 178 -9.82 -5.70 -0.66
CA CYS A 178 -9.14 -4.62 0.07
C CYS A 178 -8.96 -4.95 1.55
N LEU A 179 -9.96 -5.55 2.22
CA LEU A 179 -9.84 -5.95 3.63
C LEU A 179 -8.78 -7.04 3.80
N VAL A 180 -8.87 -8.13 3.03
CA VAL A 180 -7.92 -9.25 3.14
C VAL A 180 -6.50 -8.78 2.83
N PHE A 181 -6.31 -8.03 1.74
CA PHE A 181 -4.98 -7.55 1.36
C PHE A 181 -4.43 -6.53 2.36
N GLY A 182 -5.26 -5.60 2.84
CA GLY A 182 -4.87 -4.60 3.83
C GLY A 182 -4.45 -5.23 5.16
N ILE A 183 -5.26 -6.16 5.69
CA ILE A 183 -4.97 -6.89 6.93
C ILE A 183 -3.71 -7.75 6.77
N TRP A 184 -3.62 -8.51 5.67
CA TRP A 184 -2.45 -9.34 5.40
C TRP A 184 -1.17 -8.51 5.29
N LYS A 185 -1.23 -7.34 4.65
CA LYS A 185 -0.09 -6.43 4.55
C LYS A 185 0.27 -5.84 5.90
N LEU A 186 -0.69 -5.36 6.69
CA LEU A 186 -0.43 -4.87 8.04
C LEU A 186 0.23 -5.95 8.91
N HIS A 187 -0.33 -7.16 8.92
CA HIS A 187 0.25 -8.30 9.64
C HIS A 187 1.68 -8.62 9.17
N SER A 188 1.94 -8.57 7.86
CA SER A 188 3.29 -8.79 7.31
C SER A 188 4.29 -7.71 7.76
N CYS A 189 3.85 -6.46 7.94
CA CYS A 189 4.67 -5.37 8.47
C CYS A 189 5.03 -5.59 9.95
N LEU A 190 4.04 -5.99 10.76
CA LEU A 190 4.20 -6.20 12.19
C LEU A 190 5.03 -7.44 12.53
N THR A 191 4.86 -8.52 11.76
CA THR A 191 5.63 -9.77 11.95
C THR A 191 7.03 -9.70 11.35
N GLY A 192 7.31 -8.72 10.49
CA GLY A 192 8.56 -8.65 9.75
C GLY A 192 8.68 -9.83 8.79
N LYS A 193 7.64 -10.06 7.97
CA LYS A 193 7.67 -11.01 6.84
C LYS A 193 7.77 -10.29 5.48
N GLN A 194 8.21 -9.03 5.49
CA GLN A 194 8.40 -8.22 4.29
C GLN A 194 9.63 -8.67 3.47
N ARG A 195 9.69 -8.28 2.20
CA ARG A 195 10.77 -8.68 1.29
C ARG A 195 12.17 -8.21 1.71
N TYR A 196 12.26 -7.20 2.58
CA TYR A 196 13.51 -6.56 3.01
C TYR A 196 13.82 -6.76 4.51
N VAL A 197 13.27 -7.80 5.13
CA VAL A 197 13.39 -8.10 6.57
C VAL A 197 14.82 -8.24 7.06
N ASN A 198 15.69 -8.88 6.26
CA ASN A 198 17.09 -9.10 6.62
C ASN A 198 17.88 -7.80 6.83
N VAL A 199 17.34 -6.65 6.41
CA VAL A 199 18.00 -5.34 6.52
C VAL A 199 17.42 -4.50 7.66
N THR A 200 16.10 -4.54 7.87
CA THR A 200 15.41 -3.56 8.72
C THR A 200 14.59 -4.15 9.86
N GLY A 201 14.40 -5.47 9.91
CA GLY A 201 13.57 -6.12 10.92
C GLY A 201 12.07 -5.77 10.81
N ARG A 202 11.36 -5.90 11.93
CA ARG A 202 9.92 -5.63 12.08
C ARG A 202 9.63 -4.13 12.12
N GLN A 203 8.47 -3.70 11.66
CA GLN A 203 8.03 -2.31 11.77
C GLN A 203 7.02 -2.14 12.92
N ASN A 204 7.24 -1.13 13.75
CA ASN A 204 6.27 -0.74 14.77
C ASN A 204 5.09 0.03 14.16
N LEU A 205 3.93 0.05 14.83
CA LEU A 205 2.78 0.85 14.38
C LEU A 205 3.12 2.34 14.25
N LYS A 206 3.96 2.86 15.14
CA LYS A 206 4.49 4.25 15.06
C LYS A 206 5.36 4.46 13.81
N GLU A 207 6.07 3.43 13.37
CA GLU A 207 6.83 3.41 12.11
C GLU A 207 5.98 3.17 10.86
N ILE A 208 4.69 2.85 10.99
CA ILE A 208 3.81 2.70 9.83
C ILE A 208 2.94 3.95 9.72
N PHE A 209 2.24 4.28 10.81
CA PHE A 209 1.22 5.32 10.84
C PHE A 209 1.68 6.65 11.46
N GLY A 210 2.88 6.73 12.04
CA GLY A 210 3.43 7.96 12.62
C GLY A 210 3.15 8.11 14.13
N SER A 211 3.41 9.30 14.66
CA SER A 211 3.35 9.62 16.10
C SER A 211 2.02 9.27 16.78
N TYR A 212 0.90 9.45 16.08
CA TYR A 212 -0.45 9.20 16.60
C TYR A 212 -0.92 7.74 16.48
N GLY A 213 -0.07 6.82 16.00
CA GLY A 213 -0.36 5.38 16.00
C GLY A 213 -1.70 5.01 15.37
N LEU A 214 -2.55 4.31 16.13
CA LEU A 214 -3.89 3.88 15.70
C LEU A 214 -4.87 5.03 15.50
N SER A 215 -4.74 6.15 16.24
CA SER A 215 -5.61 7.31 16.04
C SER A 215 -5.46 7.89 14.63
N ASN A 216 -4.27 7.73 14.03
CA ASN A 216 -4.00 8.12 12.65
C ASN A 216 -4.72 7.23 11.60
N ILE A 217 -5.31 6.10 12.01
CA ILE A 217 -6.13 5.23 11.16
C ILE A 217 -7.54 5.78 10.99
N ILE A 218 -8.10 6.38 12.05
CA ILE A 218 -9.46 6.92 12.06
C ILE A 218 -9.45 8.36 11.56
N PHE A 219 -8.47 9.13 12.03
CA PHE A 219 -8.26 10.53 11.69
C PHE A 219 -6.80 10.70 11.30
N PRO A 220 -6.46 10.79 10.01
CA PRO A 220 -5.08 10.88 9.59
C PRO A 220 -4.59 12.30 9.81
N TYR A 221 -4.29 12.64 11.07
CA TYR A 221 -3.75 13.93 11.54
C TYR A 221 -2.40 14.24 10.87
N ASN A 222 -1.58 13.22 10.62
CA ASN A 222 -0.34 13.34 9.84
C ASN A 222 -0.55 13.13 8.32
N GLY A 223 -1.82 13.05 7.90
CA GLY A 223 -2.33 12.39 6.69
C GLY A 223 -2.15 13.08 5.34
N LEU A 224 -1.22 14.02 5.19
CA LEU A 224 -1.09 14.74 3.92
C LEU A 224 0.32 14.82 3.31
N VAL A 225 1.43 14.90 4.05
CA VAL A 225 2.74 15.18 3.42
C VAL A 225 3.96 14.66 4.22
N GLY A 226 3.82 13.61 5.03
CA GLY A 226 4.96 13.08 5.79
C GLY A 226 5.86 12.16 4.95
N THR A 227 6.88 12.68 4.28
CA THR A 227 7.95 11.83 3.73
C THR A 227 8.81 11.27 4.87
N ARG A 228 8.95 9.94 4.94
CA ARG A 228 10.00 9.30 5.73
C ARG A 228 11.30 9.36 4.93
N ASP A 229 12.24 10.20 5.34
CA ASP A 229 13.58 10.14 4.77
C ASP A 229 14.35 8.94 5.35
N ILE A 230 15.27 8.40 4.56
CA ILE A 230 16.04 7.18 4.87
C ILE A 230 17.01 7.42 6.05
N ASN A 231 17.25 8.69 6.39
CA ASN A 231 18.10 9.13 7.49
C ASN A 231 17.36 9.36 8.82
N GLY A 232 16.08 9.00 8.94
CA GLY A 232 15.34 9.14 10.19
C GLY A 232 14.98 10.59 10.56
N LYS A 233 15.27 11.58 9.69
CA LYS A 233 14.72 12.92 9.80
C LYS A 233 13.36 12.97 9.14
N TYR A 234 12.35 13.32 9.93
CA TYR A 234 11.03 13.71 9.44
C TYR A 234 11.16 15.09 8.80
N GLU A 235 11.62 15.16 7.55
CA GLU A 235 11.52 16.42 6.81
C GLU A 235 10.10 16.52 6.26
N LEU A 236 9.30 17.36 6.92
CA LEU A 236 8.11 17.96 6.36
C LEU A 236 8.55 18.69 5.09
N LYS A 237 8.06 18.25 3.94
CA LYS A 237 8.15 19.10 2.76
C LYS A 237 7.11 20.21 2.96
N GLU A 238 7.58 21.41 3.30
CA GLU A 238 6.75 22.61 3.19
C GLU A 238 6.14 22.64 1.79
N VAL A 239 4.84 22.93 1.75
CA VAL A 239 4.05 23.11 0.54
C VAL A 239 4.55 24.35 -0.18
#